data_AF-G1XMQ6-F1
#
_entry.id   AF-G1XMQ6-F1
#
_cell.length_a   1.000
_cell.length_b   1.000
_cell.length_c   1.000
_cell.angle_alpha   90.00
_cell.angle_beta   90.00
_cell.angle_gamma   90.00
#
_symmetry.space_group_name_H-M   'P 1'
#
loop_
_entity.id
_entity.type
_entity.pdbx_description
1 polymer ?
#
loop_
_entity_poly.entity_id
_entity_poly.type
_entity_poly.pdbx_seq_one_letter_code
_entity_poly.pdbx_strand_id
1 'polypeptide(L)'
;MTDTQSTKRAKLEPKYELLYWPGMPGRGEYVRLALEAAGVPYKDTTNESKEGISSLLGIIGRDSVTAPDEPPVLAPPILRVLDSPLLISQTPNILLYLGDHENLAPTDGDKYLVHQYALTALDLGSEAHNVHHPIGISLFYEDQKPESLRFAKEFRGLRIPKFFGYFDKIVKYNRSKYPESNYLVGEKISYADTTVWQVVDGVSHAFPKKIEELRKEKEFEALFGWFDGLKGEEWLKGYLESKRRLPYALGIFRHYEELDVDQ
;
A
#
# COMPACT_ATOMS: atom_id res chain seq x y z
N MET A 1 -45.07 3.51 21.96
CA MET A 1 -44.08 2.50 21.55
C MET A 1 -43.77 2.78 20.09
N THR A 2 -42.73 3.57 19.85
CA THR A 2 -42.26 3.94 18.51
C THR A 2 -41.29 2.87 18.06
N ASP A 3 -41.71 2.09 17.06
CA ASP A 3 -40.95 1.03 16.43
C ASP A 3 -39.95 1.67 15.45
N THR A 4 -38.71 1.81 15.89
CA THR A 4 -37.63 2.34 15.05
C THR A 4 -37.16 1.22 14.12
N GLN A 5 -37.65 1.22 12.88
CA GLN A 5 -37.15 0.35 11.83
C GLN A 5 -35.65 0.60 11.63
N SER A 6 -34.85 -0.33 12.14
CA SER A 6 -33.45 -0.53 11.77
C SER A 6 -33.37 -0.78 10.27
N THR A 7 -32.94 0.22 9.52
CA THR A 7 -32.56 0.07 8.11
C THR A 7 -31.30 -0.77 8.04
N LYS A 8 -31.46 -2.09 7.91
CA LYS A 8 -30.40 -2.99 7.42
C LYS A 8 -29.94 -2.46 6.07
N ARG A 9 -28.76 -1.80 6.01
CA ARG A 9 -28.04 -1.63 4.75
C ARG A 9 -27.90 -3.02 4.13
N ALA A 10 -28.48 -3.23 2.95
CA ALA A 10 -28.27 -4.45 2.19
C ALA A 10 -26.75 -4.63 2.03
N LYS A 11 -26.24 -5.79 2.41
CA LYS A 11 -24.81 -6.09 2.28
C LYS A 11 -24.56 -6.19 0.77
N LEU A 12 -23.88 -5.19 0.21
CA LEU A 12 -23.50 -5.20 -1.21
C LEU A 12 -22.60 -6.43 -1.43
N GLU A 13 -22.89 -7.18 -2.49
CA GLU A 13 -22.09 -8.35 -2.87
C GLU A 13 -20.68 -7.90 -3.26
N PRO A 14 -19.64 -8.68 -2.91
CA PRO A 14 -18.26 -8.35 -3.26
C PRO A 14 -18.06 -8.35 -4.77
N LYS A 15 -17.41 -7.29 -5.28
CA LYS A 15 -17.01 -7.18 -6.69
C LYS A 15 -15.65 -7.84 -6.94
N TYR A 16 -14.78 -7.79 -5.94
CA TYR A 16 -13.41 -8.25 -6.02
C TYR A 16 -13.08 -9.29 -4.95
N GLU A 17 -12.08 -10.10 -5.25
CA GLU A 17 -11.42 -10.96 -4.29
C GLU A 17 -9.91 -10.71 -4.34
N LEU A 18 -9.34 -10.38 -3.18
CA LEU A 18 -7.91 -10.21 -2.99
C LEU A 18 -7.31 -11.49 -2.41
N LEU A 19 -6.29 -12.01 -3.10
CA LEU A 19 -5.47 -13.11 -2.62
C LEU A 19 -4.06 -12.59 -2.31
N TYR A 20 -3.73 -12.55 -1.01
CA TYR A 20 -2.43 -12.10 -0.51
C TYR A 20 -2.00 -12.91 0.72
N TRP A 21 -0.72 -12.84 1.11
CA TRP A 21 -0.26 -13.50 2.33
C TRP A 21 -1.04 -13.00 3.57
N PRO A 22 -1.58 -13.91 4.40
CA PRO A 22 -2.39 -13.52 5.55
C PRO A 22 -1.53 -13.06 6.73
N GLY A 23 -2.17 -12.39 7.69
CA GLY A 23 -1.53 -12.02 8.96
C GLY A 23 -0.53 -10.87 8.88
N MET A 24 -0.41 -10.22 7.72
CA MET A 24 0.39 -9.01 7.56
C MET A 24 -0.19 -8.07 6.49
N PRO A 25 0.11 -6.76 6.54
CA PRO A 25 -0.26 -5.82 5.50
C PRO A 25 0.41 -6.16 4.15
N GLY A 26 1.74 -6.13 4.14
CA GLY A 26 2.59 -6.45 2.98
C GLY A 26 2.25 -5.66 1.71
N ARG A 27 2.51 -6.25 0.54
CA ARG A 27 2.21 -5.68 -0.78
C ARG A 27 0.71 -5.66 -1.09
N GLY A 28 -0.09 -6.46 -0.38
CA GLY A 28 -1.55 -6.46 -0.51
C GLY A 28 -2.21 -5.22 0.08
N GLU A 29 -1.56 -4.56 1.04
CA GLU A 29 -2.13 -3.40 1.73
C GLU A 29 -2.40 -2.21 0.80
N TYR A 30 -1.54 -2.00 -0.20
CA TYR A 30 -1.75 -0.98 -1.22
C TYR A 30 -3.07 -1.19 -1.97
N VAL A 31 -3.42 -2.46 -2.26
CA VAL A 31 -4.68 -2.83 -2.93
C VAL A 31 -5.86 -2.68 -1.97
N ARG A 32 -5.72 -3.12 -0.71
CA ARG A 32 -6.77 -2.96 0.31
C ARG A 32 -7.15 -1.49 0.47
N LEU A 33 -6.17 -0.60 0.64
CA LEU A 33 -6.44 0.83 0.81
C LEU A 33 -7.09 1.46 -0.42
N ALA A 34 -6.73 1.03 -1.64
CA ALA A 34 -7.43 1.47 -2.85
C ALA A 34 -8.90 1.04 -2.85
N LEU A 35 -9.19 -0.22 -2.52
CA LEU A 35 -10.56 -0.74 -2.45
C LEU A 35 -11.39 -0.05 -1.35
N GLU A 36 -10.78 0.23 -0.20
CA GLU A 36 -11.41 0.97 0.91
C GLU A 36 -11.69 2.43 0.52
N ALA A 37 -10.74 3.09 -0.16
CA ALA A 37 -10.92 4.45 -0.68
C ALA A 37 -12.03 4.55 -1.72
N ALA A 38 -12.18 3.53 -2.57
CA ALA A 38 -13.29 3.44 -3.53
C ALA A 38 -14.64 3.07 -2.86
N GLY A 39 -14.63 2.60 -1.61
CA GLY A 39 -15.83 2.10 -0.94
C GLY A 39 -16.41 0.84 -1.58
N VAL A 40 -15.58 0.06 -2.29
CA VAL A 40 -16.03 -1.12 -3.05
C VAL A 40 -15.92 -2.37 -2.18
N PRO A 41 -17.00 -3.17 -2.03
CA PRO A 41 -16.93 -4.41 -1.28
C PRO A 41 -16.01 -5.43 -1.96
N TYR A 42 -15.15 -6.06 -1.17
CA TYR A 42 -14.23 -7.10 -1.63
C TYR A 42 -14.10 -8.21 -0.57
N LYS A 43 -13.66 -9.40 -1.01
CA LYS A 43 -13.24 -10.49 -0.13
C LYS A 43 -11.73 -10.44 0.09
N ASP A 44 -11.28 -10.59 1.33
CA ASP A 44 -9.86 -10.80 1.66
C ASP A 44 -9.64 -12.26 2.06
N THR A 45 -9.90 -13.16 1.10
CA THR A 45 -10.20 -14.58 1.35
C THR A 45 -9.10 -15.30 2.14
N THR A 46 -7.84 -14.92 1.95
CA THR A 46 -6.70 -15.53 2.64
C THR A 46 -6.64 -15.14 4.12
N ASN A 47 -7.11 -13.94 4.49
CA ASN A 47 -7.27 -13.52 5.89
C ASN A 47 -8.55 -14.08 6.52
N GLU A 48 -9.54 -14.46 5.71
CA GLU A 48 -10.83 -14.97 6.18
C GLU A 48 -10.86 -16.50 6.38
N SER A 49 -10.02 -17.27 5.67
CA SER A 49 -10.10 -18.73 5.63
C SER A 49 -8.77 -19.44 5.32
N LYS A 50 -8.62 -20.69 5.79
CA LYS A 50 -7.47 -21.53 5.42
C LYS A 50 -7.51 -21.95 3.96
N GLU A 51 -8.72 -22.15 3.44
CA GLU A 51 -9.01 -22.49 2.05
C GLU A 51 -8.50 -21.39 1.09
N GLY A 52 -8.53 -20.12 1.52
CA GLY A 52 -7.94 -19.00 0.78
C GLY A 52 -6.43 -19.16 0.58
N ILE A 53 -5.70 -19.64 1.59
CA ILE A 53 -4.25 -19.89 1.48
C ILE A 53 -3.98 -21.02 0.48
N SER A 54 -4.76 -22.11 0.54
CA SER A 54 -4.65 -23.19 -0.45
C SER A 54 -4.95 -22.71 -1.87
N SER A 55 -5.93 -21.82 -2.05
CA SER A 55 -6.23 -21.20 -3.35
C SER A 55 -5.07 -20.37 -3.87
N LEU A 56 -4.47 -19.52 -3.02
CA LEU A 56 -3.30 -18.72 -3.37
C LEU A 56 -2.12 -19.62 -3.79
N LEU A 57 -1.78 -20.63 -2.98
CA LEU A 57 -0.69 -21.57 -3.29
C LEU A 57 -0.95 -22.34 -4.59
N GLY A 58 -2.20 -22.76 -4.82
CA GLY A 58 -2.61 -23.44 -6.05
C GLY A 58 -2.57 -22.57 -7.31
N ILE A 59 -2.53 -21.24 -7.18
CA ILE A 59 -2.36 -20.32 -8.31
C ILE A 59 -0.87 -20.08 -8.60
N ILE A 60 -0.07 -19.78 -7.58
CA ILE A 60 1.35 -19.43 -7.78
C ILE A 60 2.26 -20.65 -7.98
N GLY A 61 1.83 -21.84 -7.56
CA GLY A 61 2.58 -23.10 -7.69
C GLY A 61 2.27 -23.88 -8.97
N ARG A 62 1.66 -23.26 -9.98
CA ARG A 62 1.30 -23.96 -11.24
C ARG A 62 2.53 -24.11 -12.12
N ASP A 63 3.03 -25.34 -12.21
CA ASP A 63 4.21 -25.68 -13.04
C ASP A 63 3.92 -25.73 -14.54
N SER A 64 2.66 -25.84 -14.94
CA SER A 64 2.25 -25.94 -16.34
C SER A 64 1.10 -24.99 -16.66
N VAL A 65 1.14 -24.42 -17.87
CA VAL A 65 0.02 -23.68 -18.45
C VAL A 65 -1.04 -24.72 -18.85
N THR A 66 -1.80 -25.21 -17.87
CA THR A 66 -2.78 -26.29 -18.06
C THR A 66 -4.10 -25.82 -18.68
N ALA A 67 -4.34 -24.51 -18.71
CA ALA A 67 -5.50 -23.90 -19.33
C ALA A 67 -5.10 -22.62 -20.08
N PRO A 68 -5.57 -22.42 -21.32
CA PRO A 68 -5.29 -21.21 -22.10
C PRO A 68 -5.85 -19.93 -21.46
N ASP A 69 -6.85 -20.07 -20.58
CA ASP A 69 -7.57 -18.95 -19.95
C ASP A 69 -7.04 -18.60 -18.54
N GLU A 70 -5.96 -19.24 -18.08
CA GLU A 70 -5.35 -18.99 -16.77
C GLU A 70 -3.93 -18.45 -16.92
N PRO A 71 -3.72 -17.11 -16.95
CA PRO A 71 -2.40 -16.55 -17.12
C PRO A 71 -1.49 -16.92 -15.94
N PRO A 72 -0.18 -17.16 -16.16
CA PRO A 72 0.75 -17.49 -15.10
C PRO A 72 0.88 -16.31 -14.12
N VAL A 73 0.88 -16.60 -12.83
CA VAL A 73 1.05 -15.61 -11.76
C VAL A 73 2.33 -15.92 -10.98
N LEU A 74 3.26 -14.98 -10.98
CA LEU A 74 4.55 -15.16 -10.30
C LEU A 74 4.43 -15.08 -8.77
N ALA A 75 3.71 -14.08 -8.27
CA ALA A 75 3.60 -13.80 -6.84
C ALA A 75 2.36 -12.97 -6.51
N PRO A 76 1.83 -13.05 -5.28
CA PRO A 76 0.78 -12.16 -4.81
C PRO A 76 1.30 -10.72 -4.58
N PRO A 77 0.42 -9.69 -4.58
CA PRO A 77 -1.04 -9.78 -4.59
C PRO A 77 -1.65 -10.17 -5.94
N ILE A 78 -2.81 -10.80 -5.86
CA ILE A 78 -3.65 -11.17 -6.99
C ILE A 78 -5.05 -10.62 -6.74
N LEU A 79 -5.60 -9.90 -7.72
CA LEU A 79 -6.98 -9.45 -7.73
C LEU A 79 -7.77 -10.32 -8.71
N ARG A 80 -8.79 -11.02 -8.20
CA ARG A 80 -9.80 -11.70 -9.01
C ARG A 80 -11.03 -10.79 -9.13
N VAL A 81 -11.50 -10.58 -10.35
CA VAL A 81 -12.73 -9.85 -10.63
C VAL A 81 -13.88 -10.88 -10.68
N LEU A 82 -14.84 -10.82 -9.75
CA LEU A 82 -15.72 -11.97 -9.48
C LEU A 82 -16.76 -12.25 -10.58
N ASP A 83 -17.07 -11.26 -11.42
CA ASP A 83 -18.00 -11.37 -12.56
C ASP A 83 -17.27 -11.54 -13.91
N SER A 84 -15.97 -11.86 -13.89
CA SER A 84 -15.11 -11.93 -15.07
C SER A 84 -14.06 -13.05 -14.93
N PRO A 85 -13.55 -13.63 -16.03
CA PRO A 85 -12.38 -14.51 -15.97
C PRO A 85 -11.08 -13.76 -15.62
N LEU A 86 -11.12 -12.44 -15.45
CA LEU A 86 -9.93 -11.60 -15.27
C LEU A 86 -9.24 -11.85 -13.92
N LEU A 87 -7.97 -12.23 -14.00
CA LEU A 87 -7.06 -12.41 -12.88
C LEU A 87 -5.85 -11.48 -13.07
N ILE A 88 -5.66 -10.53 -12.15
CA ILE A 88 -4.65 -9.49 -12.28
C ILE A 88 -3.63 -9.67 -11.16
N SER A 89 -2.34 -9.72 -11.50
CA SER A 89 -1.23 -9.72 -10.54
C SER A 89 -0.33 -8.51 -10.78
N GLN A 90 0.63 -8.31 -9.85
CA GLN A 90 1.45 -7.10 -9.68
C GLN A 90 0.68 -5.92 -9.08
N THR A 91 1.08 -5.48 -7.88
CA THR A 91 0.49 -4.32 -7.20
C THR A 91 0.28 -3.11 -8.12
N PRO A 92 1.26 -2.60 -8.89
CA PRO A 92 1.03 -1.43 -9.73
C PRO A 92 0.01 -1.67 -10.85
N ASN A 93 -0.05 -2.89 -11.39
CA ASN A 93 -0.99 -3.26 -12.45
C ASN A 93 -2.43 -3.37 -11.90
N ILE A 94 -2.58 -3.94 -10.70
CA ILE A 94 -3.86 -3.98 -9.98
C ILE A 94 -4.35 -2.55 -9.68
N LEU A 95 -3.47 -1.68 -9.17
CA LEU A 95 -3.83 -0.30 -8.87
C LEU A 95 -4.22 0.50 -10.12
N LEU A 96 -3.52 0.29 -11.24
CA LEU A 96 -3.88 0.89 -12.52
C LEU A 96 -5.29 0.46 -12.96
N TYR A 97 -5.59 -0.84 -12.88
CA TYR A 97 -6.91 -1.38 -13.20
C TYR A 97 -8.00 -0.77 -12.30
N LEU A 98 -7.79 -0.72 -10.98
CA LEU A 98 -8.73 -0.10 -10.05
C LEU A 98 -8.89 1.41 -10.29
N GLY A 99 -7.82 2.10 -10.70
CA GLY A 99 -7.86 3.49 -11.15
C GLY A 99 -8.91 3.72 -12.23
N ASP A 100 -8.84 2.93 -13.29
CA ASP A 100 -9.74 3.04 -14.45
C ASP A 100 -11.19 2.58 -14.13
N HIS A 101 -11.39 1.64 -13.20
CA HIS A 101 -12.70 1.00 -12.97
C HIS A 101 -13.45 1.52 -11.73
N GLU A 102 -12.75 2.13 -10.76
CA GLU A 102 -13.32 2.56 -9.48
C GLU A 102 -13.15 4.07 -9.24
N ASN A 103 -12.90 4.85 -10.31
CA ASN A 103 -12.76 6.30 -10.24
C ASN A 103 -11.66 6.72 -9.24
N LEU A 104 -10.55 5.97 -9.23
CA LEU A 104 -9.34 6.24 -8.44
C LEU A 104 -8.20 6.82 -9.28
N ALA A 105 -8.51 7.33 -10.47
CA ALA A 105 -7.61 8.11 -11.30
C ALA A 105 -8.42 9.04 -12.22
N PRO A 106 -7.84 10.17 -12.66
CA PRO A 106 -8.38 10.94 -13.77
C PRO A 106 -8.47 10.10 -15.05
N THR A 107 -9.34 10.48 -15.98
CA THR A 107 -9.46 9.82 -17.29
C THR A 107 -8.59 10.48 -18.36
N ASP A 108 -8.02 11.64 -18.07
CA ASP A 108 -7.15 12.41 -18.97
C ASP A 108 -5.66 12.02 -18.80
N GLY A 109 -4.76 12.87 -19.28
CA GLY A 109 -3.32 12.65 -19.20
C GLY A 109 -2.78 12.58 -17.76
N ASP A 110 -3.47 13.16 -16.77
CA ASP A 110 -2.99 13.16 -15.38
C ASP A 110 -3.04 11.76 -14.76
N LYS A 111 -3.73 10.80 -15.37
CA LYS A 111 -3.67 9.38 -14.97
C LYS A 111 -2.26 8.80 -15.00
N TYR A 112 -1.39 9.31 -15.89
CA TYR A 112 0.00 8.89 -15.95
C TYR A 112 0.82 9.47 -14.79
N LEU A 113 0.46 10.65 -14.28
CA LEU A 113 1.06 11.20 -13.05
C LEU A 113 0.66 10.36 -11.84
N VAL A 114 -0.62 9.98 -11.72
CA VAL A 114 -1.09 9.06 -10.66
C VAL A 114 -0.28 7.77 -10.69
N HIS A 115 -0.14 7.16 -11.88
CA HIS A 115 0.60 5.91 -12.02
C HIS A 115 2.09 6.07 -11.67
N GLN A 116 2.73 7.15 -12.14
CA GLN A 116 4.11 7.46 -11.84
C GLN A 116 4.37 7.61 -10.33
N TYR A 117 3.50 8.33 -9.62
CA TYR A 117 3.65 8.55 -8.18
C TYR A 117 3.46 7.26 -7.38
N ALA A 118 2.48 6.42 -7.78
CA ALA A 118 2.30 5.11 -7.19
C ALA A 118 3.51 4.20 -7.42
N LEU A 119 4.04 4.12 -8.65
CA LEU A 119 5.26 3.35 -8.95
C LEU A 119 6.45 3.81 -8.08
N THR A 120 6.66 5.11 -7.97
CA THR A 120 7.74 5.69 -7.14
C THR A 120 7.58 5.32 -5.66
N ALA A 121 6.36 5.29 -5.14
CA ALA A 121 6.09 4.86 -3.77
C ALA A 121 6.35 3.36 -3.57
N LEU A 122 6.03 2.52 -4.56
CA LEU A 122 6.30 1.08 -4.51
C LEU A 122 7.80 0.76 -4.60
N ASP A 123 8.59 1.60 -5.28
CA ASP A 123 10.05 1.51 -5.27
C ASP A 123 10.60 1.75 -3.86
N LEU A 124 10.15 2.81 -3.17
CA LEU A 124 10.53 3.06 -1.77
C LEU A 124 10.11 1.90 -0.86
N GLY A 125 8.92 1.35 -1.04
CA GLY A 125 8.47 0.17 -0.30
C GLY A 125 9.36 -1.05 -0.52
N SER A 126 9.89 -1.22 -1.74
CA SER A 126 10.83 -2.30 -2.05
C SER A 126 12.21 -2.04 -1.43
N GLU A 127 12.69 -0.79 -1.45
CA GLU A 127 13.92 -0.42 -0.75
C GLU A 127 13.82 -0.62 0.77
N ALA A 128 12.67 -0.29 1.38
CA ALA A 128 12.42 -0.51 2.81
C ALA A 128 12.54 -1.99 3.21
N HIS A 129 11.96 -2.89 2.41
CA HIS A 129 12.11 -4.34 2.60
C HIS A 129 13.58 -4.78 2.48
N ASN A 130 14.30 -4.23 1.50
CA ASN A 130 15.68 -4.59 1.26
C ASN A 130 16.62 -4.11 2.38
N VAL A 131 16.22 -3.18 3.24
CA VAL A 131 17.03 -2.78 4.40
C VAL A 131 17.33 -3.96 5.31
N HIS A 132 16.36 -4.85 5.54
CA HIS A 132 16.53 -6.04 6.38
C HIS A 132 16.72 -7.35 5.57
N HIS A 133 16.76 -7.26 4.24
CA HIS A 133 17.12 -8.35 3.32
C HIS A 133 18.04 -7.89 2.17
N PRO A 134 19.20 -7.25 2.44
CA PRO A 134 20.02 -6.65 1.40
C PRO A 134 20.79 -7.65 0.53
N ILE A 135 20.95 -8.90 0.98
CA ILE A 135 21.71 -9.93 0.27
C ILE A 135 20.79 -10.94 -0.42
N GLY A 136 19.76 -11.38 0.28
CA GLY A 136 18.83 -12.36 -0.25
C GLY A 136 17.52 -12.35 0.50
N ILE A 137 16.42 -12.30 -0.25
CA ILE A 137 15.05 -12.29 0.28
C ILE A 137 14.66 -13.60 0.97
N SER A 138 15.39 -14.70 0.70
CA SER A 138 15.19 -16.02 1.30
C SER A 138 16.06 -16.28 2.51
N LEU A 139 17.05 -15.43 2.79
CA LEU A 139 17.92 -15.53 3.96
C LEU A 139 17.23 -14.88 5.16
N PHE A 140 17.48 -15.40 6.37
CA PHE A 140 17.03 -14.74 7.59
C PHE A 140 17.70 -13.37 7.77
N TYR A 141 17.09 -12.49 8.55
CA TYR A 141 17.67 -11.17 8.84
C TYR A 141 19.00 -11.31 9.60
N GLU A 142 19.04 -12.24 10.54
CA GLU A 142 20.18 -12.53 11.40
C GLU A 142 21.44 -12.91 10.60
N ASP A 143 21.26 -13.59 9.47
CA ASP A 143 22.35 -14.03 8.59
C ASP A 143 22.92 -12.92 7.69
N GLN A 144 22.26 -11.76 7.63
CA GLN A 144 22.65 -10.61 6.80
C GLN A 144 22.58 -9.28 7.57
N LYS A 145 22.63 -9.36 8.91
CA LYS A 145 22.53 -8.20 9.80
C LYS A 145 23.66 -7.18 9.59
N PRO A 146 24.94 -7.55 9.42
CA PRO A 146 26.00 -6.57 9.16
C PRO A 146 25.76 -5.73 7.91
N GLU A 147 25.29 -6.35 6.83
CA GLU A 147 24.93 -5.68 5.58
C GLU A 147 23.66 -4.84 5.74
N SER A 148 22.71 -5.32 6.54
CA SER A 148 21.48 -4.59 6.86
C SER A 148 21.79 -3.29 7.60
N LEU A 149 22.70 -3.31 8.58
CA LEU A 149 23.15 -2.11 9.30
C LEU A 149 23.80 -1.08 8.34
N ARG A 150 24.62 -1.56 7.40
CA ARG A 150 25.26 -0.70 6.39
C ARG A 150 24.23 -0.07 5.45
N PHE A 151 23.29 -0.88 4.95
CA PHE A 151 22.23 -0.39 4.07
C PHE A 151 21.29 0.58 4.79
N ALA A 152 20.96 0.31 6.06
CA ALA A 152 20.10 1.16 6.87
C ALA A 152 20.65 2.59 7.02
N LYS A 153 21.98 2.75 7.16
CA LYS A 153 22.61 4.08 7.20
C LYS A 153 22.35 4.87 5.92
N GLU A 154 22.51 4.24 4.75
CA GLU A 154 22.19 4.88 3.47
C GLU A 154 20.69 5.12 3.32
N PHE A 155 19.87 4.17 3.75
CA PHE A 155 18.42 4.30 3.67
C PHE A 155 17.91 5.50 4.47
N ARG A 156 18.33 5.65 5.73
CA ARG A 156 17.97 6.79 6.58
C ARG A 156 18.58 8.11 6.12
N GLY A 157 19.87 8.11 5.78
CA GLY A 157 20.61 9.33 5.46
C GLY A 157 20.39 9.88 4.06
N LEU A 158 20.02 9.02 3.11
CA LEU A 158 19.90 9.40 1.69
C LEU A 158 18.55 9.03 1.08
N ARG A 159 18.08 7.79 1.28
CA ARG A 159 16.89 7.30 0.54
C ARG A 159 15.60 7.90 1.09
N ILE A 160 15.35 7.83 2.40
CA ILE A 160 14.16 8.44 3.02
C ILE A 160 14.07 9.93 2.66
N PRO A 161 15.09 10.78 2.88
CA PRO A 161 15.04 12.20 2.49
C PRO A 161 14.77 12.42 0.99
N LYS A 162 15.36 11.59 0.12
CA LYS A 162 15.17 11.70 -1.34
C LYS A 162 13.72 11.44 -1.75
N PHE A 163 13.13 10.35 -1.28
CA PHE A 163 11.74 10.01 -1.63
C PHE A 163 10.74 10.94 -0.92
N PHE A 164 10.94 11.24 0.36
CA PHE A 164 10.04 12.14 1.10
C PHE A 164 10.10 13.56 0.53
N GLY A 165 11.30 14.04 0.15
CA GLY A 165 11.44 15.31 -0.57
C GLY A 165 10.79 15.32 -1.94
N TYR A 166 10.70 14.17 -2.62
CA TYR A 166 9.94 14.06 -3.87
C TYR A 166 8.42 14.10 -3.63
N PHE A 167 7.90 13.38 -2.64
CA PHE A 167 6.48 13.42 -2.30
C PHE A 167 6.04 14.79 -1.76
N ASP A 168 6.89 15.46 -0.97
CA ASP A 168 6.67 16.83 -0.51
C ASP A 168 6.54 17.81 -1.70
N LYS A 169 7.38 17.66 -2.73
CA LYS A 169 7.27 18.42 -3.99
C LYS A 169 5.97 18.12 -4.73
N ILE A 170 5.51 16.86 -4.75
CA ILE A 170 4.23 16.48 -5.37
C ILE A 170 3.07 17.20 -4.68
N VAL A 171 3.02 17.14 -3.34
CA VAL A 171 1.97 17.84 -2.56
C VAL A 171 1.97 19.34 -2.85
N LYS A 172 3.15 19.98 -2.84
CA LYS A 172 3.30 21.42 -3.14
C LYS A 172 2.87 21.75 -4.57
N TYR A 173 3.25 20.92 -5.54
CA TYR A 173 2.88 21.08 -6.94
C TYR A 173 1.37 20.99 -7.12
N ASN A 174 0.71 19.98 -6.55
CA ASN A 174 -0.74 19.87 -6.67
C ASN A 174 -1.45 21.06 -6.03
N ARG A 175 -1.07 21.48 -4.81
CA ARG A 175 -1.62 22.67 -4.14
C ARG A 175 -1.44 23.98 -4.90
N SER A 176 -0.35 24.11 -5.67
CA SER A 176 -0.14 25.30 -6.51
C SER A 176 -1.17 25.44 -7.64
N LYS A 177 -1.79 24.34 -8.05
CA LYS A 177 -2.86 24.31 -9.05
C LYS A 177 -4.25 24.23 -8.42
N TYR A 178 -4.35 23.50 -7.31
CA TYR A 178 -5.59 23.20 -6.59
C TYR A 178 -5.39 23.50 -5.08
N PRO A 179 -5.49 24.78 -4.67
CA PRO A 179 -5.14 25.20 -3.31
C PRO A 179 -5.92 24.50 -2.19
N GLU A 180 -7.17 24.15 -2.46
CA GLU A 180 -8.08 23.49 -1.51
C GLU A 180 -8.02 21.95 -1.59
N SER A 181 -7.17 21.39 -2.47
CA SER A 181 -7.08 19.94 -2.63
C SER A 181 -6.29 19.27 -1.51
N ASN A 182 -6.86 18.17 -1.01
CA ASN A 182 -6.23 17.26 -0.06
C ASN A 182 -5.48 16.09 -0.73
N TYR A 183 -5.37 16.09 -2.06
CA TYR A 183 -4.87 14.94 -2.83
C TYR A 183 -3.57 15.25 -3.58
N LEU A 184 -2.93 14.22 -4.11
CA LEU A 184 -1.65 14.31 -4.82
C LEU A 184 -1.81 14.70 -6.29
N VAL A 185 -2.96 14.43 -6.90
CA VAL A 185 -3.26 14.78 -8.30
C VAL A 185 -4.71 15.24 -8.41
N GLY A 186 -4.92 16.50 -8.82
CA GLY A 186 -6.25 17.06 -8.99
C GLY A 186 -6.95 17.32 -7.64
N GLU A 187 -8.28 17.29 -7.66
CA GLU A 187 -9.16 17.60 -6.52
C GLU A 187 -9.87 16.36 -5.94
N LYS A 188 -9.57 15.16 -6.46
CA LYS A 188 -10.19 13.91 -6.04
C LYS A 188 -9.14 12.90 -5.61
N ILE A 189 -9.53 12.00 -4.72
CA ILE A 189 -8.69 10.89 -4.30
C ILE A 189 -8.31 10.02 -5.50
N SER A 190 -7.08 9.53 -5.47
CA SER A 190 -6.55 8.58 -6.42
C SER A 190 -5.81 7.44 -5.72
N TYR A 191 -5.48 6.38 -6.46
CA TYR A 191 -4.63 5.32 -5.90
C TYR A 191 -3.19 5.79 -5.63
N ALA A 192 -2.75 6.94 -6.14
CA ALA A 192 -1.47 7.53 -5.73
C ALA A 192 -1.53 7.98 -4.26
N ASP A 193 -2.65 8.56 -3.82
CA ASP A 193 -2.84 9.00 -2.44
C ASP A 193 -2.76 7.83 -1.47
N THR A 194 -3.50 6.76 -1.75
CA THR A 194 -3.49 5.55 -0.90
C THR A 194 -2.11 4.90 -0.86
N THR A 195 -1.40 4.88 -1.99
CA THR A 195 -0.09 4.21 -2.10
C THR A 195 1.00 4.99 -1.40
N VAL A 196 1.08 6.31 -1.61
CA VAL A 196 2.05 7.17 -0.94
C VAL A 196 1.79 7.23 0.56
N TRP A 197 0.51 7.28 0.97
CA TRP A 197 0.16 7.27 2.39
C TRP A 197 0.65 5.98 3.07
N GLN A 198 0.41 4.82 2.46
CA GLN A 198 0.82 3.53 3.02
C GLN A 198 2.34 3.37 3.14
N VAL A 199 3.11 3.82 2.15
CA VAL A 199 4.57 3.71 2.24
C VAL A 199 5.13 4.67 3.29
N VAL A 200 4.55 5.87 3.44
CA VAL A 200 4.95 6.82 4.51
C VAL A 200 4.60 6.25 5.88
N ASP A 201 3.42 5.64 6.05
CA ASP A 201 3.03 4.96 7.31
C ASP A 201 4.00 3.80 7.64
N GLY A 202 4.33 3.00 6.63
CA GLY A 202 5.25 1.87 6.77
C GLY A 202 6.67 2.27 7.14
N VAL A 203 7.22 3.29 6.47
CA VAL A 203 8.54 3.83 6.81
C VAL A 203 8.51 4.47 8.20
N SER A 204 7.41 5.15 8.57
CA SER A 204 7.25 5.73 9.91
C SER A 204 7.18 4.67 11.01
N HIS A 205 6.60 3.50 10.73
CA HIS A 205 6.64 2.36 11.64
C HIS A 205 8.04 1.75 11.76
N ALA A 206 8.73 1.57 10.63
CA ALA A 206 10.04 0.90 10.62
C ALA A 206 11.17 1.78 11.20
N PHE A 207 11.13 3.09 10.93
CA PHE A 207 12.16 4.07 11.30
C PHE A 207 11.61 5.26 12.11
N PRO A 208 10.96 5.01 13.26
CA PRO A 208 10.29 6.06 14.04
C PRO A 208 11.23 7.18 14.51
N LYS A 209 12.48 6.87 14.91
CA LYS A 209 13.46 7.87 15.35
C LYS A 209 13.85 8.78 14.19
N LYS A 210 14.11 8.22 13.00
CA LYS A 210 14.40 9.04 11.82
C LYS A 210 13.21 9.93 11.43
N ILE A 211 11.98 9.43 11.50
CA ILE A 211 10.80 10.25 11.19
C ILE A 211 10.58 11.35 12.24
N GLU A 212 10.85 11.07 13.51
CA GLU A 212 10.80 12.08 14.58
C GLU A 212 11.83 13.20 14.35
N GLU A 213 13.06 12.85 13.98
CA GLU A 213 14.12 13.81 13.62
C GLU A 213 13.69 14.73 12.49
N LEU A 214 13.24 14.18 11.34
CA LEU A 214 12.79 14.96 10.19
C LEU A 214 11.65 15.92 10.54
N ARG A 215 10.70 15.48 11.39
CA ARG A 215 9.61 16.33 11.86
C ARG A 215 10.09 17.46 12.77
N LYS A 216 11.05 17.19 13.67
CA LYS A 216 11.64 18.22 14.56
C LYS A 216 12.41 19.28 13.76
N GLU A 217 13.10 18.85 12.72
CA GLU A 217 13.85 19.73 11.82
C GLU A 217 12.96 20.48 10.82
N LYS A 218 11.65 20.19 10.82
CA LYS A 218 10.66 20.74 9.88
C LYS A 218 11.01 20.42 8.42
N GLU A 219 11.60 19.26 8.18
CA GLU A 219 11.74 18.73 6.83
C GLU A 219 10.39 18.18 6.34
N PHE A 220 10.12 18.37 5.05
CA PHE A 220 8.95 17.78 4.36
C PHE A 220 7.58 18.14 4.99
N GLU A 221 7.43 19.36 5.50
CA GLU A 221 6.21 19.80 6.18
C GLU A 221 4.94 19.63 5.33
N ALA A 222 5.01 19.79 4.00
CA ALA A 222 3.82 19.62 3.16
C ALA A 222 3.42 18.15 3.07
N LEU A 223 4.40 17.23 2.95
CA LEU A 223 4.17 15.79 3.00
C LEU A 223 3.57 15.37 4.32
N PHE A 224 4.18 15.76 5.45
CA PHE A 224 3.69 15.34 6.76
C PHE A 224 2.31 15.92 7.08
N GLY A 225 2.06 17.18 6.71
CA GLY A 225 0.74 17.79 6.85
C GLY A 225 -0.32 17.09 5.99
N TRP A 226 0.02 16.69 4.75
CA TRP A 226 -0.85 15.89 3.89
C TRP A 226 -1.11 14.49 4.48
N PHE A 227 -0.06 13.80 4.93
CA PHE A 227 -0.13 12.46 5.50
C PHE A 227 -1.00 12.41 6.76
N ASP A 228 -0.84 13.38 7.65
CA ASP A 228 -1.61 13.48 8.88
C ASP A 228 -3.06 13.93 8.58
N GLY A 229 -3.25 14.83 7.61
CA GLY A 229 -4.57 15.28 7.18
C GLY A 229 -5.43 14.17 6.58
N LEU A 230 -4.85 13.31 5.74
CA LEU A 230 -5.57 12.22 5.08
C LEU A 230 -6.18 11.23 6.07
N LYS A 231 -5.59 11.06 7.27
CA LYS A 231 -6.16 10.23 8.36
C LYS A 231 -7.53 10.71 8.84
N GLY A 232 -7.90 11.96 8.56
CA GLY A 232 -9.22 12.52 8.86
C GLY A 232 -10.32 12.11 7.90
N GLU A 233 -9.97 11.58 6.72
CA GLU A 233 -10.96 11.09 5.74
C GLU A 233 -11.73 9.89 6.29
N GLU A 234 -13.06 9.89 6.10
CA GLU A 234 -13.94 8.88 6.71
C GLU A 234 -13.58 7.44 6.30
N TRP A 235 -13.20 7.22 5.04
CA TRP A 235 -12.82 5.91 4.52
C TRP A 235 -11.55 5.38 5.21
N LEU A 236 -10.54 6.22 5.38
CA LEU A 236 -9.27 5.83 5.96
C LEU A 236 -9.41 5.63 7.46
N LYS A 237 -10.05 6.58 8.15
CA LYS A 237 -10.33 6.46 9.58
C LYS A 237 -11.10 5.17 9.88
N GLY A 238 -12.17 4.91 9.15
CA GLY A 238 -12.99 3.70 9.31
C GLY A 238 -12.20 2.42 9.06
N TYR A 239 -11.29 2.40 8.07
CA TYR A 239 -10.43 1.26 7.82
C TYR A 239 -9.40 1.04 8.93
N LEU A 240 -8.70 2.10 9.37
CA LEU A 240 -7.68 2.03 10.42
C LEU A 240 -8.24 1.60 11.78
N GLU A 241 -9.49 1.95 12.09
CA GLU A 241 -10.19 1.52 13.31
C GLU A 241 -10.77 0.09 13.21
N SER A 242 -10.76 -0.51 12.01
CA SER A 242 -11.33 -1.83 11.76
C SER A 242 -10.35 -2.96 12.06
N LYS A 243 -10.89 -4.18 12.23
CA LYS A 243 -10.08 -5.41 12.31
C LYS A 243 -9.43 -5.79 10.97
N ARG A 244 -9.79 -5.14 9.86
CA ARG A 244 -9.22 -5.42 8.53
C ARG A 244 -7.83 -4.82 8.36
N ARG A 245 -7.56 -3.68 9.03
CA ARG A 245 -6.20 -3.12 9.12
C ARG A 245 -5.36 -4.00 10.04
N LEU A 246 -4.52 -4.82 9.45
CA LEU A 246 -3.59 -5.66 10.20
C LEU A 246 -2.42 -4.81 10.75
N PRO A 247 -1.89 -5.15 11.95
CA PRO A 247 -0.67 -4.52 12.43
C PRO A 247 0.52 -4.90 11.56
N TYR A 248 1.54 -4.05 11.53
CA TYR A 248 2.83 -4.42 10.95
C TYR A 248 3.40 -5.66 11.67
N ALA A 249 4.08 -6.51 10.89
CA ALA A 249 4.60 -7.81 11.33
C ALA A 249 5.94 -8.08 10.61
N LEU A 250 6.34 -9.35 10.47
CA LEU A 250 7.52 -9.75 9.69
C LEU A 250 7.32 -9.62 8.16
N GLY A 251 6.74 -8.50 7.72
CA GLY A 251 6.48 -8.15 6.32
C GLY A 251 7.55 -7.21 5.74
N ILE A 252 7.10 -6.22 4.96
CA ILE A 252 7.92 -5.21 4.26
C ILE A 252 8.53 -4.19 5.23
N PHE A 253 7.74 -3.72 6.19
CA PHE A 253 8.13 -2.67 7.12
C PHE A 253 8.32 -3.31 8.48
N ARG A 254 9.58 -3.53 8.87
CA ARG A 254 9.95 -4.12 10.15
C ARG A 254 10.70 -3.09 10.98
N HIS A 255 10.27 -2.92 12.23
CA HIS A 255 11.03 -2.13 13.18
C HIS A 255 12.11 -2.98 13.84
N TYR A 256 13.37 -2.67 13.52
CA TYR A 256 14.54 -3.15 14.24
C TYR A 256 15.26 -1.93 14.80
N GLU A 257 15.38 -1.83 16.12
CA GLU A 257 15.92 -0.64 16.78
C GLU A 257 17.34 -0.33 16.27
N GLU A 258 18.16 -1.36 16.05
CA GLU A 258 19.52 -1.22 15.57
C GLU A 258 19.64 -0.69 14.13
N LEU A 259 18.55 -0.78 13.34
CA LEU A 259 18.48 -0.22 11.98
C LEU A 259 17.94 1.21 11.98
N ASP A 260 17.46 1.75 13.10
CA ASP A 260 16.85 3.08 13.19
C ASP A 260 17.73 4.13 13.89
N VAL A 261 18.84 3.69 14.47
CA VAL A 261 19.82 4.58 15.12
C VAL A 261 21.10 4.69 14.32
N ASP A 262 21.74 5.84 14.42
CA ASP A 262 23.12 5.97 13.97
C ASP A 262 24.02 5.13 14.87
N GLN A 263 24.81 4.27 14.21
CA GLN A 263 25.89 3.50 14.84
C GLN A 263 27.23 4.18 14.58
#